data_AF-E8N3A3-F1
#
_entry.id   AF-E8N3A3-F1
#
_cell.length_a   1.000
_cell.length_b   1.000
_cell.length_c   1.000
_cell.angle_alpha   90.00
_cell.angle_beta   90.00
_cell.angle_gamma   90.00
#
_symmetry.space_group_name_H-M   'P 1'
#
loop_
_entity.id
_entity.type
_entity.pdbx_description
1 polymer ?
#
loop_
_entity_poly.entity_id
_entity_poly.type
_entity_poly.pdbx_seq_one_letter_code
_entity_poly.pdbx_strand_id
1 'polypeptide(L)'
;MDRSRITAFLSYLILFLGSLYVLIFERRDDYARYHALQALGLVFFSAGVFLGWVVLGFLLAWIPIIGPVLSASLFALVIAAWIFAVVAWVMGMVNATRGLIAPLPLIGRWAEKLPF
;
A
#
# COMPACT_ATOMS: atom_id res chain seq x y z
N MET A 1 8.48 12.39 20.32
CA MET A 1 8.52 12.14 18.87
C MET A 1 8.48 13.50 18.19
N ASP A 2 9.40 13.80 17.28
CA ASP A 2 9.41 15.09 16.56
C ASP A 2 8.21 15.18 15.59
N ARG A 3 7.92 16.39 15.09
CA ARG A 3 6.79 16.65 14.19
C ARG A 3 6.86 15.75 12.94
N SER A 4 8.03 15.62 12.34
CA SER A 4 8.26 14.82 11.13
C SER A 4 7.87 13.36 11.32
N ARG A 5 8.24 12.76 12.46
CA ARG A 5 7.86 11.38 12.82
C ARG A 5 6.38 11.24 13.09
N ILE A 6 5.74 12.22 13.73
CA ILE A 6 4.28 12.23 13.92
C ILE A 6 3.58 12.24 12.56
N THR A 7 3.97 13.18 11.69
CA THR A 7 3.42 13.30 10.35
C THR A 7 3.64 12.03 9.52
N ALA A 8 4.83 11.45 9.54
CA ALA A 8 5.15 10.17 8.89
C ALA A 8 4.30 9.00 9.41
N PHE A 9 4.09 8.92 10.72
CA PHE A 9 3.23 7.90 11.32
C PHE A 9 1.76 8.09 10.93
N LEU A 10 1.27 9.34 10.89
CA LEU A 10 -0.09 9.67 10.44
C LEU A 10 -0.34 9.23 9.00
N SER A 11 0.68 9.26 8.14
CA SER A 11 0.62 8.72 6.78
C SER A 11 0.20 7.25 6.75
N TYR A 12 0.65 6.45 7.72
CA TYR A 12 0.28 5.04 7.84
C TYR A 12 -1.01 4.84 8.63
N LEU A 13 -1.27 5.65 9.66
CA LEU A 13 -2.45 5.48 10.51
C LEU A 13 -3.75 5.75 9.74
N ILE A 14 -3.76 6.81 8.93
CA ILE A 14 -4.91 7.20 8.10
C ILE A 14 -4.78 6.60 6.68
N LEU A 15 -3.66 5.93 6.38
CA LEU A 15 -3.34 5.33 5.09
C LEU A 15 -3.50 6.34 3.94
N PHE A 16 -4.56 6.20 3.15
CA PHE A 16 -4.75 6.96 1.92
C PHE A 16 -4.88 8.47 2.15
N LEU A 17 -5.74 8.89 3.08
CA LEU A 17 -5.95 10.33 3.32
C LEU A 17 -4.74 10.96 4.03
N GLY A 18 -4.11 10.23 4.95
CA GLY A 18 -2.90 10.68 5.64
C GLY A 18 -1.73 10.86 4.69
N SER A 19 -1.46 9.85 3.85
CA SER A 19 -0.40 9.95 2.84
C SER A 19 -0.64 11.09 1.86
N LEU A 20 -1.87 11.25 1.35
CA LEU A 20 -2.19 12.35 0.44
C LEU A 20 -2.03 13.72 1.09
N TYR A 21 -2.47 13.88 2.35
CA TYR A 21 -2.29 15.12 3.10
C TYR A 21 -0.80 15.50 3.18
N VAL A 22 0.06 14.57 3.57
CA VAL A 22 1.51 14.81 3.69
C VAL A 22 2.13 15.15 2.34
N LEU A 23 1.76 14.40 1.29
CA LEU A 23 2.25 14.61 -0.07
C LEU A 23 1.77 15.93 -0.70
N ILE A 24 0.74 16.58 -0.18
CA ILE A 24 0.26 17.87 -0.70
C ILE A 24 0.77 19.02 0.16
N PHE A 25 0.65 18.92 1.48
CA PHE A 25 0.84 20.05 2.39
C PHE A 25 2.19 20.04 3.11
N GLU A 26 2.82 18.88 3.29
CA GLU A 26 4.07 18.73 4.04
C GLU A 26 5.25 18.33 3.12
N ARG A 27 5.20 18.74 1.85
CA ARG A 27 6.18 18.39 0.80
C ARG A 27 7.64 18.74 1.10
N ARG A 28 7.88 19.69 2.01
CA ARG A 28 9.23 20.15 2.39
C ARG A 28 9.91 19.25 3.43
N ASP A 29 9.14 18.35 4.04
CA ASP A 29 9.67 17.38 4.99
C ASP A 29 9.97 16.08 4.23
N ASP A 30 11.23 15.90 3.84
CA ASP A 30 11.67 14.73 3.06
C ASP A 30 11.38 13.41 3.78
N TYR A 31 11.44 13.40 5.12
CA TYR A 31 11.16 12.21 5.92
C TYR A 31 9.67 11.87 5.91
N ALA A 32 8.81 12.85 6.19
CA ALA A 32 7.37 12.65 6.14
C ALA A 32 6.90 12.30 4.73
N ARG A 33 7.42 13.00 3.71
CA ARG A 33 7.16 12.73 2.28
C ARG A 33 7.57 11.32 1.89
N TYR A 34 8.75 10.86 2.32
CA TYR A 34 9.20 9.49 2.08
C TYR A 34 8.19 8.46 2.60
N HIS A 35 7.82 8.56 3.88
CA HIS A 35 6.86 7.64 4.50
C HIS A 35 5.46 7.74 3.89
N ALA A 36 5.06 8.92 3.42
CA ALA A 36 3.80 9.12 2.73
C ALA A 36 3.79 8.45 1.34
N LEU A 37 4.89 8.52 0.58
CA LEU A 37 5.04 7.77 -0.68
C LEU A 37 4.92 6.26 -0.44
N GLN A 38 5.63 5.73 0.57
CA GLN A 38 5.56 4.32 0.94
C GLN A 38 4.15 3.88 1.33
N ALA A 39 3.46 4.66 2.16
CA ALA A 39 2.07 4.39 2.57
C ALA A 39 1.11 4.44 1.37
N LEU A 40 1.26 5.42 0.47
CA LEU A 40 0.45 5.51 -0.74
C LEU A 40 0.72 4.34 -1.71
N GLY A 41 1.99 3.96 -1.88
CA GLY A 41 2.38 2.79 -2.66
C GLY A 41 1.77 1.50 -2.12
N LEU A 42 1.67 1.35 -0.79
CA LEU A 42 1.00 0.22 -0.14
C LEU A 42 -0.50 0.19 -0.44
N VAL A 43 -1.15 1.36 -0.45
CA VAL A 43 -2.56 1.48 -0.85
C VAL A 43 -2.74 1.06 -2.32
N PHE A 44 -1.90 1.58 -3.23
CA PHE A 44 -1.98 1.23 -4.65
C PHE A 44 -1.66 -0.24 -4.93
N PHE A 45 -0.69 -0.84 -4.24
CA PHE A 45 -0.43 -2.27 -4.31
C PHE A 45 -1.66 -3.08 -3.91
N SER A 46 -2.24 -2.78 -2.75
CA SER A 46 -3.37 -3.53 -2.19
C SER A 46 -4.63 -3.38 -3.07
N ALA A 47 -4.91 -2.16 -3.52
CA ALA A 47 -6.01 -1.88 -4.44
C ALA A 47 -5.78 -2.54 -5.81
N GLY A 48 -4.55 -2.49 -6.34
CA GLY A 48 -4.19 -3.09 -7.63
C GLY A 48 -4.36 -4.60 -7.65
N VAL A 49 -3.94 -5.30 -6.59
CA VAL A 49 -4.15 -6.76 -6.48
C VAL A 49 -5.64 -7.10 -6.45
N PHE A 50 -6.43 -6.37 -5.64
CA PHE A 50 -7.87 -6.61 -5.56
C PHE A 50 -8.58 -6.32 -6.90
N LEU A 51 -8.29 -5.18 -7.53
CA LEU A 51 -8.85 -4.81 -8.83
C LEU A 51 -8.44 -5.80 -9.92
N GLY A 52 -7.19 -6.28 -9.90
CA GLY A 52 -6.72 -7.32 -10.83
C GLY A 52 -7.52 -8.61 -10.70
N TRP A 53 -7.81 -9.04 -9.47
CA TRP A 53 -8.68 -10.20 -9.22
C TRP A 53 -10.12 -9.95 -9.68
N VAL A 54 -10.69 -8.76 -9.44
CA VAL A 54 -12.04 -8.41 -9.90
C VAL A 54 -12.14 -8.48 -11.43
N VAL A 55 -11.18 -7.87 -12.13
CA VAL A 55 -11.14 -7.89 -13.60
C VAL A 55 -10.97 -9.31 -14.12
N LEU A 56 -10.05 -10.09 -13.54
CA LEU A 56 -9.84 -11.49 -13.94
C LEU A 56 -11.07 -12.35 -13.64
N GLY A 57 -11.73 -12.15 -12.50
CA GLY A 57 -12.97 -12.82 -12.14
C GLY A 57 -14.10 -12.52 -13.11
N PHE A 58 -14.22 -11.26 -13.55
CA PHE A 58 -15.16 -10.87 -14.60
C PHE A 58 -14.90 -11.60 -15.91
N LEU A 59 -13.64 -11.70 -16.34
CA LEU A 59 -13.28 -12.44 -17.56
C LEU A 59 -13.56 -13.95 -17.43
N LEU A 60 -13.24 -14.54 -16.28
CA LEU A 60 -13.48 -15.96 -16.02
C LEU A 60 -14.96 -16.29 -15.91
N ALA A 61 -15.81 -15.36 -15.46
CA ALA A 61 -17.25 -15.59 -15.31
C ALA A 61 -17.96 -15.99 -16.63
N TRP A 62 -17.36 -15.66 -17.78
CA TRP A 62 -17.85 -16.07 -19.10
C TRP A 62 -17.62 -17.55 -19.43
N ILE A 63 -16.83 -18.27 -18.62
CA ILE A 63 -16.60 -19.70 -18.74
C ILE A 63 -17.54 -20.42 -17.74
N PRO A 64 -18.61 -21.09 -18.22
CA PRO A 64 -19.55 -21.77 -17.34
C PRO A 64 -18.85 -22.84 -16.48
N ILE A 65 -19.31 -22.98 -15.23
CA ILE A 65 -18.86 -23.99 -14.25
C ILE A 65 -17.41 -23.78 -13.78
N ILE A 66 -16.43 -23.80 -14.69
CA ILE A 66 -15.00 -23.73 -14.36
C ILE A 66 -14.58 -22.31 -13.96
N GLY A 67 -15.11 -21.29 -14.63
CA GLY A 67 -14.76 -19.88 -14.40
C GLY A 67 -14.91 -19.42 -12.95
N PRO A 68 -16.11 -19.56 -12.34
CA PRO A 68 -16.32 -19.20 -10.94
C PRO A 68 -15.41 -19.96 -9.97
N VAL A 69 -15.16 -21.25 -10.21
CA VAL A 69 -14.28 -22.07 -9.36
C VAL A 69 -12.83 -21.58 -9.43
N LEU A 70 -12.33 -21.25 -10.61
CA LEU A 70 -11.00 -20.68 -10.79
C LEU A 70 -10.89 -19.29 -10.14
N SER A 71 -11.87 -18.42 -10.34
CA SER A 71 -11.90 -17.09 -9.73
C SER A 71 -11.88 -17.18 -8.20
N ALA A 72 -12.71 -18.05 -7.61
CA ALA A 72 -12.73 -18.28 -6.17
C ALA A 72 -11.39 -18.83 -5.65
N SER A 73 -10.76 -19.74 -6.39
CA SER A 73 -9.44 -20.29 -6.03
C SER A 73 -8.34 -19.22 -6.06
N LEU A 74 -8.37 -18.33 -7.06
CA LEU A 74 -7.41 -17.23 -7.20
C LEU A 74 -7.56 -16.17 -6.10
N PHE A 75 -8.68 -16.13 -5.40
CA PHE A 75 -8.86 -15.22 -4.26
C PHE A 75 -7.86 -15.51 -3.12
N ALA A 76 -7.30 -16.73 -3.05
CA ALA A 76 -6.21 -17.05 -2.13
C ALA A 76 -4.98 -16.14 -2.32
N LEU A 77 -4.70 -15.71 -3.56
CA LEU A 77 -3.60 -14.77 -3.85
C LEU A 77 -3.90 -13.37 -3.31
N VAL A 78 -5.17 -12.95 -3.34
CA VAL A 78 -5.61 -11.69 -2.73
C VAL A 78 -5.40 -11.76 -1.23
N ILE A 79 -5.83 -12.83 -0.58
CA ILE A 79 -5.62 -13.03 0.87
C ILE A 79 -4.12 -12.97 1.22
N ALA A 80 -3.27 -13.70 0.48
CA ALA A 80 -1.82 -13.68 0.69
C ALA A 80 -1.21 -12.28 0.53
N ALA A 81 -1.62 -11.55 -0.49
CA ALA A 81 -1.18 -10.17 -0.72
C ALA A 81 -1.62 -9.21 0.39
N TRP A 82 -2.83 -9.39 0.94
CA TRP A 82 -3.33 -8.58 2.05
C TRP A 82 -2.61 -8.88 3.36
N ILE A 83 -2.30 -10.15 3.65
CA ILE A 83 -1.45 -10.52 4.79
C ILE A 83 -0.08 -9.84 4.65
N PHE A 84 0.54 -9.95 3.47
CA PHE A 84 1.79 -9.26 3.17
C PHE A 84 1.67 -7.73 3.36
N ALA A 85 0.58 -7.13 2.88
CA ALA A 85 0.33 -5.70 3.01
C ALA A 85 0.22 -5.26 4.48
N VAL A 86 -0.44 -6.06 5.33
CA VAL A 86 -0.51 -5.81 6.79
C VAL A 86 0.88 -5.86 7.43
N VAL A 87 1.71 -6.83 7.06
CA VAL A 87 3.10 -6.91 7.56
C VAL A 87 3.91 -5.70 7.11
N ALA A 88 3.82 -5.32 5.83
CA ALA A 88 4.46 -4.11 5.28
C ALA A 88 3.96 -2.83 5.96
N TRP A 89 2.67 -2.73 6.25
CA TRP A 89 2.06 -1.61 6.96
C TRP A 89 2.67 -1.43 8.36
N VAL A 90 2.75 -2.51 9.13
CA VAL A 90 3.33 -2.50 10.48
C VAL A 90 4.83 -2.14 10.40
N MET A 91 5.58 -2.71 9.44
CA MET A 91 6.98 -2.32 9.23
C MET A 91 7.13 -0.82 8.93
N GLY A 92 6.24 -0.27 8.10
CA GLY A 92 6.21 1.17 7.79
C GLY A 92 6.00 2.04 9.03
N MET A 93 5.03 1.68 9.88
CA MET A 93 4.76 2.37 11.15
C MET A 93 5.94 2.28 12.13
N VAL A 94 6.55 1.10 12.26
CA VAL A 94 7.71 0.89 13.13
C VAL A 94 8.90 1.70 12.64
N ASN A 95 9.16 1.73 11.33
CA ASN A 95 10.22 2.54 10.74
C ASN A 95 9.96 4.04 10.96
N ALA A 96 8.72 4.49 10.75
CA ALA A 96 8.31 5.88 10.94
C ALA A 96 8.52 6.38 12.39
N THR A 97 8.25 5.54 13.38
CA THR A 97 8.45 5.88 14.80
C THR A 97 9.94 5.84 15.20
N ARG A 98 10.72 4.92 14.61
CA ARG A 98 12.15 4.78 14.87
C ARG A 98 13.03 5.82 14.17
N GLY A 99 12.51 6.57 13.19
CA GLY A 99 13.34 7.51 12.42
C GLY A 99 14.08 6.83 11.26
N LEU A 100 13.60 5.69 10.78
CA LEU A 100 14.29 4.86 9.80
C LEU A 100 13.70 5.06 8.39
N ILE A 101 14.55 5.51 7.46
CA ILE A 101 14.24 5.57 6.03
C ILE A 101 14.62 4.21 5.41
N ALA A 102 13.66 3.30 5.39
CA ALA A 102 13.83 1.99 4.79
C ALA A 102 12.62 1.64 3.91
N PRO A 103 12.83 1.18 2.66
CA PRO A 103 11.75 0.92 1.73
C PRO A 103 10.96 -0.29 2.18
N LEU A 104 9.63 -0.24 1.99
CA LEU A 104 8.80 -1.42 2.17
C LEU A 104 9.22 -2.50 1.16
N PRO A 105 9.27 -3.78 1.56
CA PRO A 105 9.60 -4.86 0.65
C PRO A 105 8.63 -4.87 -0.53
N LEU A 106 9.14 -5.16 -1.73
CA LEU A 106 8.42 -5.22 -3.02
C LEU A 106 7.70 -3.94 -3.49
N ILE A 107 7.36 -3.02 -2.59
CA ILE A 107 6.55 -1.82 -2.86
C ILE A 107 7.43 -0.58 -2.93
N GLY A 108 8.41 -0.47 -2.02
CA GLY A 108 9.02 0.82 -1.71
C GLY A 108 9.79 1.46 -2.84
N ARG A 109 10.54 0.68 -3.62
CA ARG A 109 11.30 1.18 -4.77
C ARG A 109 10.41 1.71 -5.91
N TRP A 110 9.19 1.21 -6.02
CA TRP A 110 8.23 1.72 -7.00
C TRP A 110 7.45 2.90 -6.43
N ALA A 111 7.08 2.86 -5.15
CA ALA A 111 6.37 3.94 -4.46
C ALA A 111 7.13 5.28 -4.51
N GLU A 112 8.45 5.25 -4.44
CA GLU A 112 9.31 6.44 -4.56
C GLU A 112 9.26 7.12 -5.94
N LYS A 113 8.76 6.42 -6.97
CA LYS A 113 8.62 6.95 -8.33
C LYS A 113 7.28 7.62 -8.58
N LEU A 114 6.39 7.67 -7.58
CA LEU A 114 5.11 8.36 -7.72
C LEU A 114 5.33 9.88 -7.88
N PRO A 115 4.55 10.57 -8.73
CA PRO A 115 4.80 11.95 -9.13
C PRO A 115 4.27 12.98 -8.11
N PHE A 116 4.60 12.82 -6.82
CA PHE A 116 4.14 13.69 -5.73
C PHE A 116 5.26 14.48 -5.07
#